data_AF-A0A1Q7IC65-F1
#
_entry.id   AF-A0A1Q7IC65-F1
#
_cell.length_a   1.000
_cell.length_b   1.000
_cell.length_c   1.000
_cell.angle_alpha   90.00
_cell.angle_beta   90.00
_cell.angle_gamma   90.00
#
_symmetry.space_group_name_H-M   'P 1'
#
loop_
_entity.id
_entity.type
_entity.pdbx_description
1 polymer ?
#
loop_
_entity_poly.entity_id
_entity_poly.type
_entity_poly.pdbx_seq_one_letter_code
_entity_poly.pdbx_strand_id
1 'polypeptide(L)' 'MGYERRGYGGGANRFGPKPVEEGKEYDVDIKEISRRGEGIARVEGLVVFVPNTKPGDHVKVKITRVSNRFASGEVIQ' A
#
# COMPACT_ATOMS: atom_id res chain seq x y z
N MET A 1 -16.28 47.78 -16.37
CA MET A 1 -16.89 46.45 -16.15
C MET A 1 -15.81 45.55 -15.60
N GLY A 2 -15.83 45.30 -14.29
CA GLY A 2 -14.86 44.47 -13.61
C GLY A 2 -15.39 43.06 -13.38
N TYR A 3 -14.57 42.07 -13.67
CA TYR A 3 -14.56 40.79 -12.96
C TYR A 3 -13.17 40.17 -13.04
N GLU A 4 -12.26 40.63 -12.19
CA GLU A 4 -11.28 39.73 -11.62
C GLU A 4 -12.04 38.81 -10.64
N ARG A 5 -12.20 37.53 -11.00
CA ARG A 5 -12.48 36.47 -10.05
C ARG A 5 -11.57 35.28 -10.32
N ARG A 6 -10.45 35.30 -9.60
CA ARG A 6 -9.85 34.19 -8.86
C ARG A 6 -10.66 32.88 -8.94
N GLY A 7 -10.07 31.87 -9.53
CA GLY A 7 -10.52 30.48 -9.45
C GLY A 7 -9.32 29.57 -9.57
N TYR A 8 -8.74 29.21 -8.43
CA TYR A 8 -7.81 28.08 -8.33
C TYR A 8 -8.55 26.84 -8.85
N GLY A 9 -8.29 26.46 -10.09
CA GLY A 9 -8.73 25.21 -10.69
C GLY A 9 -7.83 24.06 -10.21
N GLY A 10 -7.80 23.83 -8.90
CA GLY A 10 -7.29 22.60 -8.29
C GLY A 10 -8.22 21.45 -8.68
N GLY A 11 -8.05 20.94 -9.90
CA GLY A 11 -8.93 19.96 -10.52
C GLY A 11 -8.37 18.55 -10.44
N ALA A 12 -8.38 17.99 -9.22
CA ALA A 12 -8.51 16.57 -8.94
C ALA A 12 -7.61 15.61 -9.74
N ASN A 13 -6.41 15.37 -9.20
CA ASN A 13 -5.84 14.03 -9.20
C ASN A 13 -6.91 13.06 -8.67
N ARG A 14 -7.70 12.45 -9.56
CA ARG A 14 -8.69 11.40 -9.22
C ARG A 14 -8.03 10.09 -8.79
N PHE A 15 -6.72 10.11 -8.61
CA PHE A 15 -5.96 9.12 -7.89
C PHE A 15 -5.59 9.80 -6.58
N GLY A 16 -6.41 9.63 -5.54
CA GLY A 16 -5.93 9.87 -4.18
C GLY A 16 -4.61 9.12 -3.97
N PRO A 17 -3.73 9.58 -3.07
CA PRO A 17 -2.47 8.92 -2.83
C PRO A 17 -2.74 7.43 -2.61
N LYS A 18 -2.22 6.59 -3.50
CA LYS A 18 -2.30 5.15 -3.29
C LYS A 18 -1.49 4.89 -2.01
N PRO A 19 -2.06 4.20 -1.01
CA PRO A 19 -1.39 3.99 0.28
C PRO A 19 -0.07 3.21 0.14
N VAL A 20 0.15 2.56 -1.00
CA VAL A 20 1.39 1.87 -1.34
C VAL A 20 1.78 2.15 -2.79
N GLU A 21 3.07 2.17 -3.03
CA GLU A 21 3.69 2.35 -4.33
C GLU A 21 4.47 1.10 -4.75
N GLU A 22 4.31 0.72 -6.02
CA GLU A 22 5.08 -0.37 -6.64
C GLU A 22 6.57 -0.02 -6.67
N GLY A 23 7.41 -0.97 -6.29
CA GLY A 23 8.86 -0.83 -6.22
C GLY A 23 9.39 -0.25 -4.92
N LYS A 24 8.53 0.28 -4.05
CA LYS A 24 8.92 0.80 -2.73
C LYS A 24 8.90 -0.28 -1.65
N GLU A 25 9.70 -0.03 -0.63
CA GLU A 25 9.85 -0.89 0.54
C GLU A 25 9.03 -0.30 1.68
N TYR A 26 8.29 -1.17 2.36
CA TYR A 26 7.46 -0.79 3.50
C TYR A 26 7.75 -1.75 4.65
N ASP A 27 7.93 -1.18 5.82
CA ASP A 27 7.97 -1.94 7.07
C ASP A 27 6.52 -2.27 7.46
N VAL A 28 6.22 -3.56 7.54
CA VAL A 28 4.86 -4.03 7.80
C VAL A 28 4.85 -5.06 8.91
N ASP A 29 3.82 -4.99 9.75
CA ASP A 29 3.59 -5.97 10.79
C ASP A 29 2.66 -7.06 10.25
N ILE A 30 3.14 -8.30 10.29
CA ILE A 30 2.37 -9.45 9.87
C ILE A 30 1.38 -9.77 10.99
N LYS A 31 0.09 -9.55 10.74
CA LYS A 31 -0.96 -9.78 11.75
C LYS A 31 -1.38 -11.23 11.82
N GLU A 32 -1.45 -11.89 10.67
CA GLU A 32 -1.94 -13.25 10.54
C GLU A 32 -1.21 -13.98 9.41
N ILE A 33 -1.28 -15.32 9.41
CA ILE A 33 -0.90 -16.13 8.26
C ILE A 33 -2.13 -16.87 7.72
N SER A 34 -2.21 -16.93 6.39
CA SER A 34 -3.15 -17.81 5.70
C SER A 34 -2.78 -19.27 5.93
N ARG A 35 -3.76 -20.18 5.74
CA ARG A 35 -3.56 -21.64 5.79
C ARG A 35 -2.48 -22.16 4.84
N ARG A 36 -2.13 -21.37 3.82
CA ARG A 36 -1.08 -21.69 2.83
C ARG A 36 0.34 -21.26 3.26
N GLY A 37 0.48 -20.62 4.43
CA GLY A 37 1.77 -20.09 4.90
C GLY A 37 2.13 -18.71 4.30
N GLU A 38 1.14 -17.98 3.80
CA GLU A 38 1.29 -16.60 3.31
C GLU A 38 0.91 -15.63 4.42
N GLY A 39 1.79 -14.70 4.81
CA GLY A 39 1.44 -13.71 5.81
C GLY A 39 0.64 -12.55 5.24
N ILE A 40 -0.23 -12.05 6.11
CA ILE A 40 -1.20 -11.00 5.82
C ILE A 40 -0.78 -9.77 6.62
N ALA A 41 -0.33 -8.75 5.89
CA ALA A 41 -0.06 -7.43 6.45
C ALA A 41 -1.17 -6.45 6.06
N ARG A 42 -1.33 -5.38 6.85
CA ARG A 42 -2.19 -4.26 6.49
C ARG A 42 -1.41 -2.95 6.54
N VAL A 43 -1.37 -2.25 5.42
CA VAL A 43 -0.74 -0.92 5.29
C VAL A 43 -1.84 0.08 4.99
N GLU A 44 -2.12 0.99 5.92
CA GLU A 44 -3.14 2.04 5.78
C GLU A 44 -4.52 1.54 5.28
N GLY A 45 -4.91 0.33 5.68
CA GLY A 45 -6.18 -0.29 5.28
C GLY A 45 -6.12 -1.12 3.98
N LEU A 46 -4.97 -1.16 3.30
CA LEU A 46 -4.72 -2.05 2.17
C LEU A 46 -4.11 -3.37 2.65
N VAL A 47 -4.66 -4.49 2.18
CA VAL A 47 -4.12 -5.82 2.48
C VAL A 47 -2.91 -6.09 1.61
N VAL A 48 -1.80 -6.45 2.22
CA VAL A 48 -0.56 -6.85 1.54
C VAL A 48 -0.30 -8.33 1.81
N PHE A 49 -0.20 -9.11 0.75
CA PHE A 49 0.16 -10.52 0.82
C PHE A 49 1.67 -10.68 0.71
N VAL A 50 2.25 -11.37 1.69
CA VAL A 50 3.69 -11.51 1.83
C VAL A 50 4.04 -12.99 2.07
N PRO A 51 4.62 -13.69 1.08
CA PRO A 51 5.01 -15.08 1.26
C PRO A 51 6.19 -15.20 2.25
N ASN A 52 6.34 -16.37 2.88
CA ASN A 52 7.45 -16.69 3.80
C ASN A 52 7.50 -15.84 5.09
N THR A 53 6.35 -15.39 5.59
CA THR A 53 6.26 -14.60 6.83
C THR A 53 5.43 -15.29 7.91
N LYS A 54 5.58 -14.83 9.15
CA LYS A 54 4.92 -15.40 10.33
C LYS A 54 4.10 -14.35 11.06
N PRO A 55 3.04 -14.72 11.79
CA PRO A 55 2.25 -13.75 12.55
C PRO A 55 3.08 -13.22 13.72
N GLY A 56 3.06 -11.90 13.91
CA GLY A 56 3.89 -11.19 14.90
C GLY A 56 5.27 -10.79 14.38
N ASP A 57 5.60 -11.09 13.13
CA ASP A 57 6.86 -10.70 12.51
C ASP A 57 6.80 -9.27 11.98
N HIS A 58 7.89 -8.53 12.14
CA HIS A 58 8.05 -7.16 11.65
C HIS A 58 9.11 -7.22 10.56
N VAL A 59 8.67 -7.27 9.30
CA VAL A 59 9.56 -7.44 8.15
C VAL A 59 9.45 -6.28 7.19
N LYS A 60 10.53 -6.06 6.45
CA LYS A 60 10.52 -5.12 5.35
C LYS A 60 10.09 -5.84 4.07
N VAL A 61 9.05 -5.32 3.47
CA VAL A 61 8.43 -5.91 2.29
C VAL A 61 8.56 -4.93 1.13
N LYS A 62 9.10 -5.42 0.02
CA LYS A 62 9.13 -4.67 -1.22
C LYS A 62 7.86 -4.96 -2.01
N ILE A 63 7.08 -3.93 -2.27
CA ILE A 63 5.86 -4.06 -3.05
C ILE A 63 6.27 -4.25 -4.51
N THR A 64 5.97 -5.41 -5.08
CA THR A 64 6.25 -5.69 -6.49
C THR A 64 5.05 -5.40 -7.37
N ARG A 65 3.84 -5.44 -6.79
CA ARG A 65 2.60 -5.20 -7.51
C ARG A 65 1.53 -4.57 -6.64
N VAL A 66 0.88 -3.50 -7.12
CA VAL A 66 -0.23 -2.84 -6.42
C VAL A 66 -1.50 -3.01 -7.24
N SER A 67 -2.48 -3.68 -6.65
CA SER A 67 -3.83 -3.81 -7.21
C SER A 67 -4.79 -2.84 -6.54
N ASN A 68 -6.02 -2.74 -7.07
CA ASN A 68 -7.01 -1.76 -6.63
C ASN A 68 -7.54 -2.01 -5.20
N ARG A 69 -7.37 -3.22 -4.65
CA ARG A 69 -7.85 -3.64 -3.31
C ARG A 69 -6.81 -4.34 -2.44
N PHE A 70 -5.66 -4.68 -3.01
CA PHE A 70 -4.59 -5.40 -2.32
C PHE A 70 -3.25 -5.09 -2.99
N ALA A 71 -2.15 -5.35 -2.30
CA ALA A 71 -0.83 -5.36 -2.88
C ALA A 71 -0.15 -6.71 -2.65
N SER A 72 0.78 -7.03 -3.53
CA SER A 72 1.66 -8.18 -3.42
C SER A 72 3.07 -7.67 -3.24
N GLY A 73 3.80 -8.26 -2.29
CA GLY A 73 5.18 -7.91 -2.05
C GLY A 73 5.99 -9.12 -1.63
N GLU A 74 7.30 -8.97 -1.71
CA GLU A 74 8.27 -9.98 -1.31
C GLU A 74 9.05 -9.49 -0.10
N VAL A 75 9.33 -10.39 0.83
CA VAL A 75 10.21 -10.10 1.99
C VAL A 75 11.62 -9.89 1.47
N ILE A 76 12.26 -8.81 1.90
CA ILE A 76 13.66 -8.53 1.59
C ILE A 76 14.58 -8.61 2.81
N GLN A 77 14.02 -8.74 4.01
CA GLN A 77 14.75 -8.77 5.27
C GLN A 77 14.06 -9.63 6.31
#